data_AF-A0A9Q9X8C4-F1
#
_entry.id   AF-A0A9Q9X8C4-F1
#
_cell.length_a   1.000
_cell.length_b   1.000
_cell.length_c   1.000
_cell.angle_alpha   90.00
_cell.angle_beta   90.00
_cell.angle_gamma   90.00
#
_symmetry.space_group_name_H-M   'P 1'
#
loop_
_entity.id
_entity.type
_entity.pdbx_description
1 polymer ?
#
loop_
_entity_poly.entity_id
_entity_poly.type
_entity_poly.pdbx_seq_one_letter_code
_entity_poly.pdbx_strand_id
1 'polypeptide(L)'
;MLQGAWYTPGRKHRPATGFLEERLRNVRKRMRKLKQPGHLEPQQDHIISTPEYGVPLEKVQEMVEWLKVHKYPISEVENYMKETAVYRGKWIRNNGSKSIAEVLKEFPRLVDNPGMISQDFCILYPDAARKLFENWTTISERILPYAQREGKLPSVLGDMTPAAKEETALKVLPTLLPPSIYRRGGKVFRPTTEEAQKSFIDMQPVGTNMVEYLNHEMTGALLHILCLSDETRGTSQTFAIIPGHAIETVSLLEAVDLCFKAFFVFDVQYTKQCLPTWEFLQHAVYQIEGKESSSVKFLRTTVVSGPHDM
;
A
#
# COMPACT_ATOMS: atom_id res chain seq x y z
N MET A 1 16.05 55.98 14.57
CA MET A 1 16.98 54.88 14.98
C MET A 1 16.32 53.53 14.67
N LEU A 2 16.67 52.88 13.56
CA LEU A 2 16.03 51.63 13.10
C LEU A 2 17.07 50.54 12.69
N GLN A 3 18.30 50.61 13.21
CA GLN A 3 19.37 49.68 12.81
C GLN A 3 19.30 48.29 13.48
N GLY A 4 18.52 48.11 14.56
CA GLY A 4 18.45 46.84 15.29
C GLY A 4 17.46 45.79 14.76
N ALA A 5 16.57 46.16 13.83
CA ALA A 5 15.52 45.27 13.35
C ALA A 5 16.03 44.19 12.38
N TRP A 6 16.97 44.56 11.51
CA TRP A 6 17.39 43.71 10.40
C TRP A 6 18.47 42.70 10.79
N TYR A 7 19.49 43.13 11.52
CA TYR A 7 20.59 42.27 11.95
C TYR A 7 21.32 42.88 13.15
N THR A 8 21.48 42.09 14.21
CA THR A 8 22.29 42.42 15.38
C THR A 8 23.38 41.34 15.52
N PRO A 9 24.68 41.69 15.40
CA PRO A 9 25.75 40.72 15.52
C PRO A 9 25.83 40.14 16.94
N GLY A 10 26.11 38.84 17.04
CA GLY A 10 26.29 38.18 18.33
C GLY A 10 27.50 38.72 19.08
N ARG A 11 27.37 38.92 20.40
CA ARG A 11 28.47 39.29 21.32
C ARG A 11 28.35 38.51 22.62
N LYS A 12 29.48 38.23 23.28
CA LYS A 12 29.56 37.58 24.60
C LYS A 12 28.69 36.32 24.71
N HIS A 13 28.98 35.31 23.88
CA HIS A 13 28.25 34.03 23.82
C HIS A 13 26.75 34.10 23.46
N ARG A 14 26.23 35.27 23.04
CA ARG A 14 24.87 35.37 22.49
C ARG A 14 24.90 35.21 20.96
N PRO A 15 24.00 34.40 20.38
CA PRO A 15 23.88 34.28 18.94
C PRO A 15 23.45 35.60 18.31
N ALA A 16 23.76 35.79 17.03
CA ALA A 16 23.22 36.90 16.26
C ALA A 16 21.68 36.84 16.22
N THR A 17 21.04 37.99 16.11
CA THR A 17 19.57 38.14 16.10
C THR A 17 19.13 39.14 15.02
N GLY A 18 17.83 39.26 14.77
CA GLY A 18 17.27 40.13 13.74
C GLY A 18 16.64 39.34 12.58
N PHE A 19 15.80 40.02 11.78
CA PHE A 19 15.02 39.39 10.71
C PHE A 19 15.87 38.58 9.72
N LEU A 20 17.07 39.06 9.39
CA LEU A 20 17.96 38.37 8.47
C LEU A 20 18.51 37.08 9.06
N GLU A 21 18.91 37.09 10.34
CA GLU A 21 19.43 35.89 11.01
C GLU A 21 18.32 34.85 11.24
N GLU A 22 17.10 35.29 11.59
CA GLU A 22 15.93 34.42 11.73
C GLU A 22 15.61 33.71 10.40
N ARG A 23 15.65 34.46 9.28
CA ARG A 23 15.46 33.92 7.93
C ARG A 23 16.56 32.92 7.56
N LEU A 24 17.83 33.24 7.84
CA LEU A 24 18.95 32.33 7.61
C LEU A 24 18.85 31.05 8.45
N ARG A 25 18.39 31.15 9.69
CA ARG A 25 18.15 29.99 10.57
C ARG A 25 17.07 29.08 10.01
N ASN A 26 16.00 29.66 9.48
CA ASN A 26 14.91 28.92 8.83
C ASN A 26 15.36 28.27 7.51
N VAL A 27 16.16 28.95 6.70
CA VAL A 27 16.77 28.37 5.49
C VAL A 27 17.70 27.21 5.86
N ARG A 28 18.61 27.38 6.83
CA ARG A 28 19.51 26.32 7.31
C ARG A 28 18.72 25.11 7.86
N LYS A 29 17.62 25.34 8.61
CA LYS A 29 16.73 24.26 9.08
C LYS A 29 16.06 23.50 7.92
N ARG A 30 15.60 24.20 6.87
CA ARG A 30 15.03 23.56 5.66
C ARG A 30 16.08 22.74 4.91
N MET A 31 17.28 23.30 4.71
CA MET A 31 18.38 22.60 4.03
C MET A 31 18.84 21.35 4.80
N ARG A 32 18.83 21.38 6.14
CA ARG A 32 19.09 20.18 6.97
C ARG A 32 18.03 19.09 6.81
N LYS A 33 16.75 19.46 6.68
CA LYS A 33 15.65 18.51 6.42
C LYS A 33 15.69 17.92 5.01
N LEU A 34 16.16 18.67 4.02
CA LEU A 34 16.37 18.19 2.64
C LEU A 34 17.55 17.23 2.52
N LYS A 35 18.56 17.35 3.40
CA LYS A 35 19.71 16.42 3.47
C LYS A 35 19.40 15.13 4.22
N GLN A 36 18.25 15.01 4.88
CA GLN A 36 17.78 13.75 5.41
C GLN A 36 16.92 13.08 4.33
N PRO A 37 17.32 11.93 3.77
CA PRO A 37 16.41 11.13 2.98
C PRO A 37 15.18 10.85 3.84
N GLY A 38 13.99 11.01 3.27
CA GLY A 38 12.74 10.77 3.97
C GLY A 38 12.77 9.35 4.53
N HIS A 39 12.85 9.24 5.85
CA HIS A 39 12.75 7.96 6.53
C HIS A 39 11.36 7.43 6.24
N LEU A 40 11.28 6.36 5.45
CA LEU A 40 10.13 5.47 5.48
C LEU A 40 10.15 4.90 6.90
N GLU A 41 9.22 5.32 7.76
CA GLU A 41 9.06 4.65 9.04
C GLU A 41 8.54 3.23 8.75
N PRO A 42 9.24 2.17 9.20
CA PRO A 42 8.77 0.80 9.06
C PRO A 42 7.35 0.65 9.60
N GLN A 43 6.57 -0.31 9.11
CA GLN A 43 5.37 -0.71 9.85
C GLN A 43 5.79 -1.05 11.28
N GLN A 44 5.17 -0.39 12.27
CA GLN A 44 5.43 -0.69 13.68
C GLN A 44 5.22 -2.17 13.94
N ASP A 45 6.12 -2.74 14.75
CA ASP A 45 6.29 -4.16 15.09
C ASP A 45 4.99 -4.96 15.07
N HIS A 46 4.66 -5.51 13.90
CA HIS A 46 3.78 -6.66 13.83
C HIS A 46 4.54 -7.80 14.53
N ILE A 47 4.08 -8.18 15.73
CA ILE A 47 4.60 -9.34 16.45
C ILE A 47 4.17 -10.58 15.68
N ILE A 48 4.87 -10.87 14.60
CA ILE A 48 4.74 -12.10 13.84
C ILE A 48 5.76 -13.04 14.47
N SER A 49 5.26 -14.12 15.08
CA SER A 49 6.06 -15.31 15.39
C SER A 49 6.88 -15.63 14.15
N THR A 50 8.18 -15.36 14.21
CA THR A 50 9.02 -15.49 13.02
C THR A 50 9.12 -16.97 12.72
N PRO A 51 8.67 -17.43 11.53
CA PRO A 51 8.85 -18.83 11.17
C PRO A 51 10.35 -19.17 11.20
N GLU A 52 10.68 -20.36 11.67
CA GLU A 52 12.04 -20.88 11.55
C GLU A 52 12.32 -21.25 10.08
N TYR A 53 13.60 -21.24 9.70
CA TYR A 53 13.99 -21.66 8.36
C TYR A 53 13.77 -23.17 8.22
N GLY A 54 13.18 -23.62 7.10
CA GLY A 54 13.00 -25.05 6.82
C GLY A 54 14.29 -25.78 6.44
N VAL A 55 15.37 -25.03 6.16
CA VAL A 55 16.69 -25.53 5.73
C VAL A 55 17.81 -24.69 6.38
N PRO A 56 19.06 -25.22 6.45
CA PRO A 56 20.21 -24.48 6.99
C PRO A 56 20.44 -23.14 6.28
N LEU A 57 20.91 -22.13 7.02
CA LEU A 57 21.04 -20.76 6.53
C LEU A 57 21.99 -20.64 5.33
N GLU A 58 23.06 -21.43 5.30
CA GLU A 58 24.01 -21.44 4.18
C GLU A 58 23.31 -21.85 2.88
N LYS A 59 22.46 -22.88 2.95
CA LYS A 59 21.70 -23.37 1.80
C LYS A 59 20.64 -22.35 1.34
N VAL A 60 20.02 -21.65 2.28
CA VAL A 60 19.11 -20.53 1.97
C VAL A 60 19.83 -19.44 1.18
N GLN A 61 21.04 -19.07 1.61
CA GLN A 61 21.84 -18.04 0.95
C GLN A 61 22.27 -18.47 -0.46
N GLU A 62 22.66 -19.74 -0.64
CA GLU A 62 22.95 -20.31 -1.96
C GLU A 62 21.73 -20.22 -2.89
N MET A 63 20.55 -20.61 -2.42
CA MET A 63 19.30 -20.51 -3.19
C MET A 63 18.97 -19.05 -3.55
N VAL A 64 19.17 -18.11 -2.62
CA VAL A 64 18.93 -16.68 -2.88
C VAL A 64 19.87 -16.16 -3.97
N GLU A 65 21.16 -16.48 -3.90
CA GLU A 65 22.12 -16.05 -4.92
C GLU A 65 21.82 -16.69 -6.28
N TRP A 66 21.41 -17.96 -6.29
CA TRP A 66 20.96 -18.64 -7.49
C TRP A 66 19.74 -17.93 -8.12
N LEU A 67 18.74 -17.56 -7.31
CA LEU A 67 17.51 -16.89 -7.75
C LEU A 67 17.75 -15.50 -8.35
N LYS A 68 18.87 -14.84 -8.06
CA LYS A 68 19.18 -13.52 -8.67
C LYS A 68 19.35 -13.62 -10.18
N VAL A 69 19.99 -14.68 -10.67
CA VAL A 69 20.39 -14.79 -12.08
C VAL A 69 19.58 -15.83 -12.86
N HIS A 70 18.97 -16.82 -12.19
CA HIS A 70 18.21 -17.88 -12.86
C HIS A 70 16.70 -17.63 -12.86
N LYS A 71 16.07 -17.88 -14.01
CA LYS A 71 14.61 -17.80 -14.24
C LYS A 71 13.99 -19.15 -14.63
N TYR A 72 14.82 -20.16 -14.86
CA TYR A 72 14.41 -21.47 -15.34
C TYR A 72 15.29 -22.56 -14.71
N PRO A 73 14.76 -23.79 -14.54
CA PRO A 73 13.37 -24.19 -14.80
C PRO A 73 12.38 -23.57 -13.79
N ILE A 74 11.15 -23.28 -14.23
CA ILE A 74 10.13 -22.58 -13.40
C ILE A 74 9.88 -23.33 -12.09
N SER A 75 9.78 -24.67 -12.15
CA SER A 75 9.56 -25.51 -10.97
C SER A 75 10.67 -25.37 -9.91
N GLU A 76 11.92 -25.19 -10.33
CA GLU A 76 13.04 -24.97 -9.40
C GLU A 76 13.02 -23.57 -8.82
N VAL A 77 12.69 -22.55 -9.64
CA VAL A 77 12.48 -21.17 -9.17
C VAL A 77 11.38 -21.12 -8.11
N GLU A 78 10.22 -21.74 -8.38
CA GLU A 78 9.09 -21.78 -7.43
C GLU A 78 9.48 -22.47 -6.13
N ASN A 79 10.18 -23.60 -6.21
CA ASN A 79 10.65 -24.34 -5.05
C ASN A 79 11.65 -23.52 -4.21
N TYR A 80 12.66 -22.90 -4.84
CA TYR A 80 13.62 -22.08 -4.11
C TYR A 80 12.98 -20.81 -3.57
N MET A 81 12.05 -20.19 -4.30
CA MET A 81 11.26 -19.07 -3.78
C MET A 81 10.52 -19.49 -2.52
N LYS A 82 9.90 -20.68 -2.51
CA LYS A 82 9.18 -21.19 -1.33
C LYS A 82 10.12 -21.38 -0.13
N GLU A 83 11.25 -22.06 -0.32
CA GLU A 83 12.24 -22.33 0.73
C GLU A 83 12.87 -21.05 1.32
N THR A 84 12.95 -19.98 0.52
CA THR A 84 13.63 -18.74 0.89
C THR A 84 12.68 -17.61 1.33
N ALA A 85 11.36 -17.83 1.36
CA ALA A 85 10.36 -16.80 1.69
C ALA A 85 10.56 -16.18 3.08
N VAL A 86 10.81 -17.03 4.10
CA VAL A 86 11.06 -16.58 5.48
C VAL A 86 12.33 -15.72 5.55
N TYR A 87 13.37 -16.08 4.80
CA TYR A 87 14.60 -15.32 4.73
C TYR A 87 14.41 -13.97 4.06
N ARG A 88 13.69 -13.93 2.93
CA ARG A 88 13.32 -12.67 2.28
C ARG A 88 12.57 -11.75 3.22
N GLY A 89 11.52 -12.24 3.89
CA GLY A 89 10.74 -11.44 4.84
C GLY A 89 11.59 -10.86 5.96
N LYS A 90 12.48 -11.67 6.57
CA LYS A 90 13.43 -11.20 7.60
C LYS A 90 14.41 -10.17 7.04
N TRP A 91 14.96 -10.41 5.86
CA TRP A 91 15.88 -9.47 5.23
C TRP A 91 15.22 -8.14 4.92
N ILE A 92 14.01 -8.14 4.37
CA ILE A 92 13.26 -6.92 4.01
C ILE A 92 12.98 -6.11 5.28
N ARG A 93 12.47 -6.75 6.33
CA ARG A 93 12.21 -6.08 7.62
C ARG A 93 13.47 -5.47 8.25
N ASN A 94 14.57 -6.21 8.23
CA ASN A 94 15.87 -5.74 8.72
C ASN A 94 16.48 -4.62 7.85
N ASN A 95 15.92 -4.37 6.66
CA ASN A 95 16.35 -3.36 5.72
C ASN A 95 15.22 -2.38 5.35
N GLY A 96 14.30 -2.07 6.28
CA GLY A 96 13.10 -1.25 6.03
C GLY A 96 13.33 0.18 5.49
N SER A 97 14.58 0.65 5.38
CA SER A 97 14.91 1.89 4.66
C SER A 97 15.01 1.74 3.14
N LYS A 98 15.09 0.50 2.63
CA LYS A 98 15.16 0.21 1.19
C LYS A 98 13.81 0.40 0.53
N SER A 99 13.85 0.98 -0.67
CA SER A 99 12.70 1.07 -1.57
C SER A 99 12.36 -0.29 -2.17
N ILE A 100 11.12 -0.45 -2.67
CA ILE A 100 10.71 -1.66 -3.40
C ILE A 100 11.67 -1.94 -4.57
N ALA A 101 12.12 -0.91 -5.29
CA ALA A 101 13.08 -1.07 -6.38
C ALA A 101 14.43 -1.65 -5.92
N GLU A 102 14.89 -1.31 -4.71
CA GLU A 102 16.11 -1.90 -4.12
C GLU A 102 15.88 -3.33 -3.64
N VAL A 103 14.70 -3.61 -3.07
CA VAL A 103 14.31 -4.99 -2.70
C VAL A 103 14.27 -5.89 -3.94
N LEU A 104 13.69 -5.42 -5.04
CA LEU A 104 13.58 -6.16 -6.29
C LEU A 104 14.92 -6.39 -7.01
N LYS A 105 15.97 -5.61 -6.70
CA LYS A 105 17.33 -5.93 -7.16
C LYS A 105 17.89 -7.16 -6.46
N GLU A 106 17.53 -7.37 -5.20
CA GLU A 106 17.98 -8.52 -4.41
C GLU A 106 17.07 -9.74 -4.62
N PHE A 107 15.76 -9.52 -4.79
CA PHE A 107 14.75 -10.56 -4.96
C PHE A 107 13.90 -10.32 -6.21
N PRO A 108 14.50 -10.37 -7.41
CA PRO A 108 13.80 -10.03 -8.66
C PRO A 108 12.62 -10.96 -8.98
N ARG A 109 12.72 -12.22 -8.52
CA ARG A 109 11.73 -13.28 -8.72
C ARG A 109 10.37 -13.00 -8.09
N LEU A 110 10.25 -12.00 -7.20
CA LEU A 110 8.96 -11.61 -6.62
C LEU A 110 7.97 -11.10 -7.68
N VAL A 111 8.44 -10.43 -8.74
CA VAL A 111 7.56 -9.78 -9.74
C VAL A 111 7.73 -10.33 -11.15
N ASP A 112 8.88 -10.91 -11.49
CA ASP A 112 9.11 -11.46 -12.83
C ASP A 112 8.79 -12.97 -12.95
N ASN A 113 8.42 -13.61 -11.84
CA ASN A 113 7.78 -14.93 -11.82
C ASN A 113 6.36 -14.80 -11.22
N PRO A 114 5.29 -15.17 -11.95
CA PRO A 114 3.92 -15.04 -11.46
C PRO A 114 3.69 -15.76 -10.12
N GLY A 115 2.82 -15.20 -9.29
CA GLY A 115 2.34 -15.82 -8.04
C GLY A 115 3.30 -15.75 -6.84
N MET A 116 4.52 -15.24 -6.98
CA MET A 116 5.53 -15.29 -5.91
C MET A 116 5.22 -14.37 -4.71
N ILE A 117 4.63 -13.19 -4.93
CA ILE A 117 4.15 -12.34 -3.84
C ILE A 117 3.07 -13.09 -3.02
N SER A 118 2.12 -13.72 -3.70
CA SER A 118 1.07 -14.48 -3.03
C SER A 118 1.64 -15.67 -2.26
N GLN A 119 2.64 -16.37 -2.82
CA GLN A 119 3.32 -17.47 -2.14
C GLN A 119 4.01 -17.00 -0.85
N ASP A 120 4.80 -15.92 -0.92
CA ASP A 120 5.50 -15.38 0.25
C ASP A 120 4.51 -14.94 1.33
N PHE A 121 3.44 -14.27 0.94
CA PHE A 121 2.38 -13.91 1.87
C PHE A 121 1.73 -15.15 2.51
N CYS A 122 1.44 -16.20 1.75
CA CYS A 122 0.88 -17.44 2.29
C CYS A 122 1.80 -18.11 3.32
N ILE A 123 3.12 -18.00 3.15
CA ILE A 123 4.10 -18.58 4.09
C ILE A 123 4.20 -17.71 5.35
N LEU A 124 4.18 -16.39 5.19
CA LEU A 124 4.34 -15.43 6.29
C LEU A 124 3.04 -15.22 7.11
N TYR A 125 1.88 -15.35 6.47
CA TYR A 125 0.55 -15.07 7.02
C TYR A 125 -0.46 -16.15 6.57
N PRO A 126 -0.25 -17.43 6.93
CA PRO A 126 -1.05 -18.55 6.41
C PRO A 126 -2.54 -18.40 6.70
N ASP A 127 -2.91 -17.93 7.90
CA ASP A 127 -4.31 -17.77 8.32
C ASP A 127 -5.04 -16.65 7.58
N ALA A 128 -4.29 -15.70 7.01
CA ALA A 128 -4.85 -14.56 6.28
C ALA A 128 -4.91 -14.78 4.77
N ALA A 129 -4.17 -15.76 4.24
CA ALA A 129 -3.88 -15.94 2.81
C ALA A 129 -5.12 -15.99 1.89
N ARG A 130 -6.22 -16.56 2.39
CA ARG A 130 -7.45 -16.80 1.63
C ARG A 130 -8.62 -15.91 2.05
N LYS A 131 -8.43 -15.09 3.09
CA LYS A 131 -9.50 -14.36 3.77
C LYS A 131 -10.29 -13.42 2.87
N LEU A 132 -9.64 -12.80 1.86
CA LEU A 132 -10.38 -11.96 0.91
C LEU A 132 -11.42 -12.76 0.15
N PHE A 133 -11.03 -13.89 -0.45
CA PHE A 133 -11.94 -14.73 -1.22
C PHE A 133 -12.99 -15.44 -0.34
N GLU A 134 -12.69 -15.66 0.93
CA GLU A 134 -13.63 -16.27 1.89
C GLU A 134 -14.68 -15.27 2.41
N ASN A 135 -14.28 -14.02 2.66
CA ASN A 135 -15.09 -13.07 3.39
C ASN A 135 -15.71 -11.97 2.52
N TRP A 136 -15.14 -11.67 1.35
CA TRP A 136 -15.50 -10.47 0.58
C TRP A 136 -16.94 -10.47 0.12
N THR A 137 -17.48 -11.60 -0.35
CA THR A 137 -18.87 -11.70 -0.79
C THR A 137 -19.83 -11.21 0.30
N THR A 138 -19.74 -11.76 1.52
CA THR A 138 -20.60 -11.36 2.65
C THR A 138 -20.38 -9.91 3.08
N ILE A 139 -19.14 -9.42 3.07
CA ILE A 139 -18.83 -8.04 3.45
C ILE A 139 -19.39 -7.05 2.40
N SER A 140 -19.27 -7.39 1.11
CA SER A 140 -19.76 -6.57 0.00
C SER A 140 -21.27 -6.38 0.04
N GLU A 141 -22.03 -7.43 0.39
CA GLU A 141 -23.49 -7.38 0.55
C GLU A 141 -23.95 -6.40 1.65
N ARG A 142 -23.07 -6.09 2.60
CA ARG A 142 -23.35 -5.15 3.69
C ARG A 142 -22.78 -3.74 3.43
N ILE A 143 -21.68 -3.66 2.67
CA ILE A 143 -21.12 -2.38 2.20
C ILE A 143 -22.10 -1.65 1.28
N LEU A 144 -22.74 -2.35 0.34
CA LEU A 144 -23.60 -1.71 -0.66
C LEU A 144 -24.82 -0.98 -0.05
N PRO A 145 -25.64 -1.60 0.82
CA PRO A 145 -26.76 -0.90 1.46
C PRO A 145 -26.29 0.25 2.37
N TYR A 146 -25.15 0.07 3.07
CA TYR A 146 -24.56 1.14 3.86
C TYR A 146 -24.19 2.34 2.98
N ALA A 147 -23.54 2.10 1.83
CA ALA A 147 -23.17 3.15 0.88
C ALA A 147 -24.38 3.88 0.29
N GLN A 148 -25.49 3.17 0.03
CA GLN A 148 -26.74 3.78 -0.41
C GLN A 148 -27.33 4.71 0.66
N ARG A 149 -27.34 4.28 1.93
CA ARG A 149 -27.81 5.09 3.06
C ARG A 149 -26.97 6.36 3.25
N GLU A 150 -25.67 6.27 3.05
CA GLU A 150 -24.75 7.41 3.11
C GLU A 150 -24.77 8.28 1.83
N GLY A 151 -25.65 7.99 0.87
CA GLY A 151 -25.78 8.74 -0.38
C GLY A 151 -24.57 8.62 -1.30
N LYS A 152 -23.74 7.58 -1.14
CA LYS A 152 -22.56 7.31 -1.98
C LYS A 152 -22.89 6.45 -3.20
N LEU A 153 -24.02 5.76 -3.18
CA LEU A 153 -24.57 5.03 -4.31
C LEU A 153 -26.04 5.44 -4.55
N PRO A 154 -26.55 5.28 -5.77
CA PRO A 154 -27.98 5.40 -6.04
C PRO A 154 -28.81 4.46 -5.15
N SER A 155 -30.00 4.91 -4.75
CA SER A 155 -30.91 4.16 -3.88
C SER A 155 -31.38 2.83 -4.50
N VAL A 156 -31.42 2.75 -5.82
CA VAL A 156 -31.68 1.53 -6.58
C VAL A 156 -30.43 1.20 -7.37
N LEU A 157 -29.73 0.14 -6.99
CA LEU A 157 -28.76 -0.50 -7.85
C LEU A 157 -29.57 -1.33 -8.85
N GLY A 158 -29.32 -1.16 -10.15
CA GLY A 158 -29.97 -1.98 -11.18
C GLY A 158 -29.66 -3.47 -11.00
N ASP A 159 -30.17 -4.32 -11.90
CA ASP A 159 -29.86 -5.75 -11.89
C ASP A 159 -28.38 -5.98 -12.21
N MET A 160 -27.56 -6.05 -11.16
CA MET A 160 -26.13 -6.32 -11.23
C MET A 160 -25.86 -7.79 -10.95
N THR A 161 -24.92 -8.37 -11.70
CA THR A 161 -24.40 -9.71 -11.41
C THR A 161 -23.69 -9.71 -10.04
N PRO A 162 -23.56 -10.88 -9.37
CA PRO A 162 -22.83 -10.96 -8.10
C PRO A 162 -21.41 -10.39 -8.17
N ALA A 163 -20.66 -10.70 -9.25
CA ALA A 163 -19.32 -10.16 -9.45
C ALA A 163 -19.32 -8.63 -9.59
N ALA A 164 -20.28 -8.06 -10.32
CA ALA A 164 -20.40 -6.61 -10.45
C ALA A 164 -20.70 -5.93 -9.10
N LYS A 165 -21.52 -6.56 -8.23
CA LYS A 165 -21.78 -6.06 -6.87
C LYS A 165 -20.50 -6.03 -6.02
N GLU A 166 -19.71 -7.09 -6.06
CA GLU A 166 -18.43 -7.16 -5.34
C GLU A 166 -17.44 -6.09 -5.83
N GLU A 167 -17.35 -5.86 -7.14
CA GLU A 167 -16.54 -4.79 -7.70
C GLU A 167 -17.04 -3.40 -7.29
N THR A 168 -18.35 -3.17 -7.32
CA THR A 168 -18.93 -1.89 -6.90
C THR A 168 -18.64 -1.63 -5.42
N ALA A 169 -18.70 -2.65 -4.57
CA ALA A 169 -18.33 -2.54 -3.17
C ALA A 169 -16.86 -2.12 -3.00
N LEU A 170 -15.94 -2.67 -3.80
CA LEU A 170 -14.53 -2.25 -3.80
C LEU A 170 -14.36 -0.79 -4.25
N LYS A 171 -15.04 -0.41 -5.35
CA LYS A 171 -14.95 0.94 -5.93
C LYS A 171 -15.54 2.03 -5.01
N VAL A 172 -16.58 1.70 -4.23
CA VAL A 172 -17.22 2.65 -3.31
C VAL A 172 -16.55 2.73 -1.94
N LEU A 173 -15.85 1.69 -1.50
CA LEU A 173 -15.27 1.59 -0.15
C LEU A 173 -14.45 2.84 0.26
N PRO A 174 -13.56 3.42 -0.59
CA PRO A 174 -12.81 4.63 -0.22
C PRO A 174 -13.68 5.86 0.07
N THR A 175 -14.93 5.88 -0.41
CA THR A 175 -15.87 6.99 -0.19
C THR A 175 -16.60 6.92 1.15
N LEU A 176 -16.56 5.76 1.80
CA LEU A 176 -17.19 5.49 3.09
C LEU A 176 -16.27 5.82 4.27
N LEU A 177 -15.00 6.08 4.00
CA LEU A 177 -13.98 6.35 5.00
C LEU A 177 -13.41 7.76 4.80
N PRO A 178 -13.25 8.55 5.87
CA PRO A 178 -12.68 9.88 5.77
C PRO A 178 -11.19 9.77 5.38
N PRO A 179 -10.71 10.47 4.33
CA PRO A 179 -9.31 10.43 3.95
C PRO A 179 -8.38 10.89 5.08
N SER A 180 -7.24 10.21 5.20
CA SER A 180 -6.29 10.50 6.29
C SER A 180 -5.50 11.78 6.04
N ILE A 181 -5.54 12.70 7.00
CA ILE A 181 -4.70 13.91 6.99
C ILE A 181 -3.27 13.50 7.33
N TYR A 182 -2.30 13.89 6.50
CA TYR A 182 -0.89 13.59 6.74
C TYR A 182 0.01 14.81 6.52
N ARG A 183 1.23 14.75 7.05
CA ARG A 183 2.24 15.81 6.85
C ARG A 183 3.35 15.30 5.94
N ARG A 184 3.76 16.12 4.97
CA ARG A 184 4.94 15.88 4.13
C ARG A 184 5.70 17.19 3.97
N GLY A 185 6.99 17.20 4.29
CA GLY A 185 7.83 18.41 4.21
C GLY A 185 7.33 19.59 5.07
N GLY A 186 6.60 19.32 6.15
CA GLY A 186 6.02 20.37 7.02
C GLY A 186 4.71 20.98 6.51
N LYS A 187 4.22 20.58 5.32
CA LYS A 187 2.89 20.91 4.84
C LYS A 187 1.89 19.85 5.28
N VAL A 188 0.69 20.29 5.68
CA VAL A 188 -0.45 19.41 5.96
C VAL A 188 -1.17 19.15 4.65
N PHE A 189 -1.33 17.89 4.29
CA PHE A 189 -2.10 17.42 3.14
C PHE A 189 -3.41 16.83 3.64
N ARG A 190 -4.50 17.21 2.97
CA ARG A 190 -5.85 16.73 3.25
C ARG A 190 -6.38 16.15 1.96
N PRO A 191 -6.25 14.83 1.76
CA PRO A 191 -6.69 14.23 0.51
C PRO A 191 -8.19 14.41 0.31
N THR A 192 -8.62 14.61 -0.92
CA THR A 192 -10.05 14.57 -1.27
C THR A 192 -10.52 13.12 -1.36
N THR A 193 -11.85 12.92 -1.36
CA THR A 193 -12.43 11.60 -1.60
C THR A 193 -12.02 11.05 -2.97
N GLU A 194 -11.97 11.89 -4.01
CA GLU A 194 -11.55 11.51 -5.35
C GLU A 194 -10.08 11.08 -5.39
N GLU A 195 -9.20 11.79 -4.67
CA GLU A 195 -7.79 11.40 -4.53
C GLU A 195 -7.64 10.06 -3.81
N ALA A 196 -8.48 9.79 -2.78
CA ALA A 196 -8.49 8.51 -2.08
C ALA A 196 -8.98 7.37 -3.00
N GLN A 197 -10.03 7.58 -3.78
CA GLN A 197 -10.51 6.61 -4.78
C GLN A 197 -9.43 6.32 -5.81
N LYS A 198 -8.87 7.36 -6.44
CA LYS A 198 -7.83 7.22 -7.46
C LYS A 198 -6.56 6.55 -6.92
N SER A 199 -6.18 6.83 -5.68
CA SER A 199 -4.99 6.20 -5.07
C SER A 199 -5.23 4.75 -4.65
N PHE A 200 -6.48 4.31 -4.57
CA PHE A 200 -6.84 2.90 -4.34
C PHE A 200 -6.97 2.16 -5.67
N ILE A 201 -7.89 2.60 -6.53
CA ILE A 201 -8.14 2.07 -7.87
C ILE A 201 -8.08 3.23 -8.86
N ASP A 202 -7.03 3.26 -9.68
CA ASP A 202 -6.89 4.22 -10.77
C ASP A 202 -7.60 3.67 -12.01
N MET A 203 -8.67 4.34 -12.41
CA MET A 203 -9.45 3.99 -13.60
C MET A 203 -8.88 4.77 -14.79
N GLN A 204 -8.47 4.05 -15.83
CA GLN A 204 -7.88 4.62 -17.05
C GLN A 204 -8.59 4.07 -18.30
N PRO A 205 -8.59 4.79 -19.43
CA PRO A 205 -9.19 4.29 -20.66
C PRO A 205 -8.39 3.11 -21.24
N VAL A 206 -9.09 2.24 -22.00
CA VAL A 206 -8.41 1.23 -22.82
C VAL A 206 -7.47 1.94 -23.81
N GLY A 207 -6.24 1.43 -23.94
CA GLY A 207 -5.20 2.04 -24.78
C GLY A 207 -4.20 2.92 -24.03
N THR A 208 -4.31 3.05 -22.70
CA THR A 208 -3.29 3.70 -21.87
C THR A 208 -1.90 3.11 -22.11
N ASN A 209 -0.93 3.98 -22.38
CA ASN A 209 0.45 3.58 -22.56
C ASN A 209 1.06 3.16 -21.22
N MET A 210 1.22 1.85 -21.02
CA MET A 210 1.73 1.28 -19.77
C MET A 210 3.15 1.74 -19.42
N VAL A 211 4.00 1.99 -20.41
CA VAL A 211 5.37 2.47 -20.17
C VAL A 211 5.35 3.90 -19.61
N GLU A 212 4.54 4.77 -20.20
CA GLU A 212 4.37 6.13 -19.69
C GLU A 212 3.68 6.14 -18.32
N TYR A 213 2.66 5.31 -18.15
CA TYR A 213 1.92 5.17 -16.90
C TYR A 213 2.81 4.76 -15.73
N LEU A 214 3.67 3.75 -15.92
CA LEU A 214 4.57 3.24 -14.89
C LEU A 214 5.74 4.19 -14.58
N ASN A 215 6.16 5.00 -15.55
CA ASN A 215 7.25 5.97 -15.37
C ASN A 215 6.79 7.30 -14.75
N HIS A 216 5.49 7.54 -14.64
CA HIS A 216 4.98 8.78 -14.06
C HIS A 216 5.20 8.81 -12.54
N GLU A 217 5.83 9.87 -12.01
CA GLU A 217 6.34 9.95 -10.62
C GLU A 217 5.28 9.64 -9.54
N MET A 218 4.01 9.92 -9.82
CA MET A 218 2.91 9.74 -8.86
C MET A 218 2.39 8.30 -8.79
N THR A 219 2.48 7.55 -9.89
CA THR A 219 1.97 6.16 -10.03
C THR A 219 3.11 5.15 -9.90
N GLY A 220 4.29 5.44 -10.44
CA GLY A 220 5.45 4.54 -10.45
C GLY A 220 6.08 4.24 -9.09
N ALA A 221 5.69 4.96 -8.02
CA ALA A 221 6.30 4.86 -6.70
C ALA A 221 5.40 4.21 -5.63
N LEU A 222 4.13 3.91 -5.94
CA LEU A 222 3.14 3.47 -4.95
C LEU A 222 2.47 2.16 -5.37
N LEU A 223 2.18 1.33 -4.38
CA LEU A 223 1.30 0.17 -4.54
C LEU A 223 -0.15 0.65 -4.70
N HIS A 224 -0.77 0.29 -5.82
CA HIS A 224 -2.17 0.60 -6.13
C HIS A 224 -2.72 -0.35 -7.22
N ILE A 225 -4.02 -0.26 -7.48
CA ILE A 225 -4.67 -1.00 -8.57
C ILE A 225 -4.85 -0.08 -9.77
N LEU A 226 -4.60 -0.60 -10.97
CA LEU A 226 -4.96 0.02 -12.24
C LEU A 226 -6.06 -0.80 -12.90
N CYS A 227 -7.15 -0.14 -13.29
CA CYS A 227 -8.21 -0.73 -14.09
C CYS A 227 -8.28 -0.01 -15.44
N LEU A 228 -8.17 -0.76 -16.53
CA LEU A 228 -8.46 -0.26 -17.86
C LEU A 228 -9.93 -0.52 -18.16
N SER A 229 -10.70 0.55 -18.31
CA SER A 229 -12.14 0.48 -18.59
C SER A 229 -12.48 1.11 -19.92
N ASP A 230 -13.45 0.51 -20.59
CA ASP A 230 -14.15 1.06 -21.74
C ASP A 230 -15.49 1.60 -21.24
N GLU A 231 -15.81 2.86 -21.54
CA GLU A 231 -17.07 3.50 -21.13
C GLU A 231 -18.31 2.72 -21.58
N THR A 232 -18.20 1.96 -22.67
CA THR A 232 -19.31 1.18 -23.24
C THR A 232 -19.35 -0.27 -22.78
N ARG A 233 -18.21 -0.85 -22.38
CA ARG A 233 -18.07 -2.29 -22.07
C ARG A 233 -17.73 -2.59 -20.61
N GLY A 234 -17.42 -1.57 -19.81
CA GLY A 234 -17.01 -1.73 -18.42
C GLY A 234 -15.52 -2.00 -18.26
N THR A 235 -15.14 -2.59 -17.12
CA THR A 235 -13.72 -2.89 -16.81
C THR A 235 -13.25 -4.02 -17.73
N SER A 236 -12.18 -3.76 -18.49
CA SER A 236 -11.63 -4.68 -19.50
C SER A 236 -10.40 -5.43 -18.99
N GLN A 237 -9.48 -4.73 -18.32
CA GLN A 237 -8.27 -5.33 -17.74
C GLN A 237 -8.00 -4.74 -16.36
N THR A 238 -7.34 -5.51 -15.51
CA THR A 238 -7.04 -5.11 -14.13
C THR A 238 -5.63 -5.56 -13.76
N PHE A 239 -4.88 -4.63 -13.17
CA PHE A 239 -3.47 -4.82 -12.81
C PHE A 239 -3.24 -4.43 -11.35
N ALA A 240 -2.42 -5.22 -10.66
CA ALA A 240 -1.74 -4.75 -9.46
C ALA A 240 -0.46 -4.01 -9.89
N ILE A 241 -0.32 -2.76 -9.45
CA ILE A 241 0.87 -1.95 -9.74
C ILE A 241 1.85 -2.07 -8.59
N ILE A 242 2.98 -2.72 -8.87
CA ILE A 242 4.17 -2.73 -8.03
C ILE A 242 5.15 -1.74 -8.66
N PRO A 243 5.90 -0.90 -7.92
CA PRO A 243 6.82 0.07 -8.54
C PRO A 243 7.63 -0.49 -9.72
N GLY A 244 7.38 0.09 -10.91
CA GLY A 244 7.99 -0.32 -12.19
C GLY A 244 7.37 -1.54 -12.90
N HIS A 245 6.33 -2.15 -12.35
CA HIS A 245 5.73 -3.40 -12.85
C HIS A 245 4.20 -3.34 -12.79
N ALA A 246 3.54 -3.73 -13.88
CA ALA A 246 2.11 -3.97 -13.92
C ALA A 246 1.88 -5.48 -14.01
N ILE A 247 1.28 -6.06 -12.98
CA ILE A 247 0.96 -7.50 -12.95
C ILE A 247 -0.52 -7.64 -13.27
N GLU A 248 -0.82 -8.21 -14.43
CA GLU A 248 -2.20 -8.47 -14.86
C GLU A 248 -2.85 -9.54 -13.98
N THR A 249 -4.13 -9.34 -13.67
CA THR A 249 -4.94 -10.22 -12.81
C THR A 249 -6.27 -10.54 -13.48
N VAL A 250 -6.90 -11.65 -13.08
CA VAL A 250 -8.14 -12.11 -13.73
C VAL A 250 -9.34 -11.27 -13.33
N SER A 251 -9.30 -10.64 -12.15
CA SER A 251 -10.38 -9.80 -11.64
C SER A 251 -9.88 -8.64 -10.76
N LEU A 252 -10.74 -7.65 -10.54
CA LEU A 252 -10.47 -6.57 -9.58
C LEU A 252 -10.23 -7.11 -8.16
N LEU A 253 -10.94 -8.16 -7.76
CA LEU A 253 -10.76 -8.77 -6.44
C LEU A 253 -9.35 -9.36 -6.29
N GLU A 254 -8.83 -10.03 -7.34
CA GLU A 254 -7.47 -10.55 -7.35
C GLU A 254 -6.40 -9.44 -7.35
N ALA A 255 -6.60 -8.33 -8.06
CA ALA A 255 -5.68 -7.19 -7.98
C ALA A 255 -5.63 -6.59 -6.58
N VAL A 256 -6.78 -6.47 -5.91
CA VAL A 256 -6.84 -6.00 -4.52
C VAL A 256 -6.13 -6.98 -3.59
N ASP A 257 -6.31 -8.29 -3.78
CA ASP A 257 -5.61 -9.33 -3.02
C ASP A 257 -4.09 -9.23 -3.18
N LEU A 258 -3.62 -9.25 -4.43
CA LEU A 258 -2.20 -9.20 -4.75
C LEU A 258 -1.55 -7.91 -4.24
N CYS A 259 -2.21 -6.77 -4.43
CA CYS A 259 -1.73 -5.47 -3.97
C CYS A 259 -1.69 -5.39 -2.43
N PHE A 260 -2.72 -5.89 -1.75
CA PHE A 260 -2.72 -5.99 -0.28
C PHE A 260 -1.55 -6.84 0.23
N LYS A 261 -1.36 -8.02 -0.35
CA LYS A 261 -0.27 -8.94 0.01
C LYS A 261 1.10 -8.32 -0.23
N ALA A 262 1.25 -7.54 -1.30
CA ALA A 262 2.48 -6.82 -1.60
C ALA A 262 2.89 -5.84 -0.48
N PHE A 263 1.94 -5.14 0.17
CA PHE A 263 2.29 -4.26 1.30
C PHE A 263 3.01 -5.01 2.42
N PHE A 264 2.56 -6.23 2.73
CA PHE A 264 3.17 -7.06 3.77
C PHE A 264 4.46 -7.75 3.32
N VAL A 265 4.52 -8.27 2.08
CA VAL A 265 5.72 -8.93 1.54
C VAL A 265 6.89 -7.95 1.41
N PHE A 266 6.62 -6.72 0.96
CA PHE A 266 7.63 -5.67 0.86
C PHE A 266 7.83 -4.87 2.15
N ASP A 267 7.05 -5.14 3.20
CA ASP A 267 7.08 -4.43 4.49
C ASP A 267 6.99 -2.90 4.35
N VAL A 268 6.02 -2.44 3.55
CA VAL A 268 5.81 -1.02 3.24
C VAL A 268 4.49 -0.50 3.79
N GLN A 269 4.50 0.79 4.13
CA GLN A 269 3.31 1.50 4.60
C GLN A 269 2.24 1.62 3.51
N TYR A 270 0.97 1.60 3.92
CA TYR A 270 -0.15 1.89 3.03
C TYR A 270 -0.07 3.27 2.39
N THR A 271 -0.55 3.37 1.16
CA THR A 271 -0.67 4.63 0.42
C THR A 271 -1.53 5.61 1.21
N LYS A 272 -0.95 6.75 1.61
CA LYS A 272 -1.53 7.66 2.62
C LYS A 272 -2.91 8.20 2.26
N GLN A 273 -3.16 8.42 0.98
CA GLN A 273 -4.41 8.96 0.44
C GLN A 273 -5.59 8.02 0.68
N CYS A 274 -5.37 6.71 0.60
CA CYS A 274 -6.38 5.66 0.77
C CYS A 274 -6.07 4.74 1.95
N LEU A 275 -5.23 5.19 2.90
CA LEU A 275 -4.79 4.41 4.05
C LEU A 275 -5.96 3.80 4.85
N PRO A 276 -7.07 4.53 5.14
CA PRO A 276 -8.22 3.94 5.82
C PRO A 276 -8.84 2.76 5.06
N THR A 277 -8.86 2.80 3.72
CA THR A 277 -9.38 1.70 2.88
C THR A 277 -8.56 0.43 3.11
N TRP A 278 -7.24 0.55 3.11
CA TRP A 278 -6.34 -0.58 3.36
C TRP A 278 -6.40 -1.08 4.80
N GLU A 279 -6.49 -0.18 5.79
CA GLU A 279 -6.76 -0.54 7.19
C GLU A 279 -8.07 -1.32 7.33
N PHE A 280 -9.13 -0.88 6.65
CA PHE A 280 -10.41 -1.60 6.65
C PHE A 280 -10.25 -3.02 6.10
N LEU A 281 -9.59 -3.19 4.95
CA LEU A 281 -9.32 -4.54 4.43
C LEU A 281 -8.51 -5.38 5.41
N GLN A 282 -7.47 -4.80 6.02
CA GLN A 282 -6.64 -5.49 7.01
C GLN A 282 -7.46 -6.06 8.18
N HIS A 283 -8.33 -5.25 8.78
CA HIS A 283 -9.08 -5.62 10.00
C HIS A 283 -10.39 -6.35 9.71
N ALA A 284 -11.16 -5.89 8.72
CA ALA A 284 -12.48 -6.44 8.41
C ALA A 284 -12.42 -7.73 7.60
N VAL A 285 -11.43 -7.84 6.71
CA VAL A 285 -11.32 -8.96 5.77
C VAL A 285 -10.22 -9.91 6.22
N TYR A 286 -8.97 -9.45 6.24
CA TYR A 286 -7.79 -10.29 6.49
C TYR A 286 -7.59 -10.67 7.96
N GLN A 287 -8.21 -9.93 8.88
CA GLN A 287 -8.13 -10.16 10.33
C GLN A 287 -6.69 -10.13 10.85
N ILE A 288 -5.84 -9.29 10.26
CA ILE A 288 -4.46 -9.09 10.68
C ILE A 288 -4.40 -7.95 11.70
N GLU A 289 -3.76 -8.20 12.84
CA GLU A 289 -3.56 -7.19 13.88
C GLU A 289 -2.75 -5.99 13.38
N GLY A 290 -3.00 -4.82 13.98
CA GLY A 290 -2.28 -3.60 13.64
C GLY A 290 -3.05 -2.35 14.04
N LYS A 291 -2.57 -1.20 13.56
CA LYS A 291 -3.23 0.08 13.81
C LYS A 291 -4.59 0.12 13.10
N GLU A 292 -5.62 0.54 13.83
CA GLU A 292 -6.97 0.74 13.31
C GLU A 292 -7.42 2.16 13.64
N SER A 293 -7.77 2.97 12.64
CA SER A 293 -8.38 4.28 12.88
C SER A 293 -9.82 4.17 13.38
N SER A 294 -10.29 5.13 14.17
CA SER A 294 -11.64 5.09 14.75
C SER A 294 -12.76 5.01 13.71
N SER A 295 -12.58 5.65 12.56
CA SER A 295 -13.52 5.56 11.43
C SER A 295 -13.55 4.17 10.80
N VAL A 296 -12.39 3.51 10.69
CA VAL A 296 -12.29 2.13 10.19
C VAL A 296 -12.95 1.18 11.16
N LYS A 297 -12.66 1.32 12.46
CA LYS A 297 -13.30 0.52 13.51
C LYS A 297 -14.82 0.64 13.47
N PHE A 298 -15.34 1.87 13.36
CA PHE A 298 -16.77 2.13 13.25
C PHE A 298 -17.40 1.47 12.02
N LEU A 299 -16.80 1.62 10.84
CA LEU A 299 -17.30 0.99 9.62
C LEU A 299 -17.24 -0.54 9.74
N ARG A 300 -16.12 -1.10 10.21
CA ARG A 300 -15.93 -2.54 10.43
C ARG A 300 -17.00 -3.09 11.35
N THR A 301 -17.24 -2.50 12.52
CA THR A 301 -18.29 -2.99 13.43
C THR A 301 -19.67 -2.89 12.79
N THR A 302 -19.92 -1.87 11.97
CA THR A 302 -21.23 -1.71 11.30
C THR A 302 -21.48 -2.75 10.20
N VAL A 303 -20.45 -3.11 9.43
CA VAL A 303 -20.59 -4.01 8.27
C VAL A 303 -20.21 -5.45 8.59
N VAL A 304 -19.33 -5.72 9.55
CA VAL A 304 -18.91 -7.09 9.90
C VAL A 304 -19.73 -7.64 11.06
N SER A 305 -20.06 -6.82 12.06
CA SER A 305 -20.91 -7.20 13.20
C SER A 305 -22.35 -6.76 12.93
N GLY A 306 -23.11 -7.61 12.21
CA GLY A 306 -24.55 -7.39 12.01
C GLY A 306 -25.35 -7.60 13.32
N PRO A 307 -26.64 -7.21 13.37
CA PRO A 307 -27.44 -7.02 14.59
C PRO A 307 -27.80 -8.28 15.41
N HIS A 308 -27.09 -9.39 15.23
CA HIS A 308 -27.28 -10.61 16.02
C HIS A 308 -26.41 -10.69 17.28
N ASP A 309 -25.49 -9.75 17.48
CA ASP A 309 -24.57 -9.71 18.63
C ASP A 309 -24.78 -8.49 19.56
N MET A 310 -25.99 -7.91 19.61
CA MET A 310 -26.42 -6.99 20.68
C MET A 310 -27.75 -7.40 21.29
#